data_AF-A0A261FYU4-F1
#
_entry.id   AF-A0A261FYU4-F1
#
_cell.length_a   1.000
_cell.length_b   1.000
_cell.length_c   1.000
_cell.angle_alpha   90.00
_cell.angle_beta   90.00
_cell.angle_gamma   90.00
#
_symmetry.space_group_name_H-M   'P 1'
#
loop_
_entity.id
_entity.type
_entity.pdbx_description
1 polymer ?
#
loop_
_entity_poly.entity_id
_entity_poly.type
_entity_poly.pdbx_seq_one_letter_code
_entity_poly.pdbx_strand_id
1 'polypeptide(L)'
;MSQSSSFINYAHDNKQASYRVRISIIIVLCIYVVSVIINSTLQTQTLQYWFICMVSCVCIGVQYYLPIVGSWTLIVLWMAKAIFIIDSPYFLFFPVLFSVIVLVSIDYCYGVCAAIISCLSHVLDLFGNGNDNYDLVYVLPVIMLYVCAFCIGLVLSYSAQREYLAKQVSVMRERHRVARDIHDQILGSITNIQLLINEDYLVESNIGIARNVVNDAVEKARAFVIDLETNYNNDIQDVKSDIHADVIEFMQDKYQLLRNIGIDGEYAITQNFPVGVNATFRSLLFGLIQESYNNIAKYADPRYGYIVTVETKNNNVVLHVTDVIHTLAERDEHDDKNVHSGLERYRRLLSDYGGSLTVSVDGRYWRMSAVIPTM
;
A
#
# COMPACT_ATOMS: atom_id res chain seq x y z
N MET A 1 7.72 21.22 7.79
CA MET A 1 6.88 20.25 8.53
C MET A 1 6.92 18.81 7.96
N SER A 2 7.82 18.48 7.01
CA SER A 2 7.90 17.14 6.39
C SER A 2 8.85 16.14 7.10
N GLN A 3 9.54 16.54 8.16
CA GLN A 3 10.48 15.67 8.91
C GLN A 3 9.83 14.96 10.11
N SER A 4 8.66 15.39 10.60
CA SER A 4 8.01 14.74 11.74
C SER A 4 7.24 13.47 11.35
N SER A 5 6.68 13.41 10.14
CA SER A 5 5.93 12.25 9.64
C SER A 5 6.82 11.06 9.28
N SER A 6 8.07 11.29 8.85
CA SER A 6 9.04 10.21 8.64
C SER A 6 9.53 9.58 9.94
N PHE A 7 9.60 10.35 11.03
CA PHE A 7 10.02 9.86 12.35
C PHE A 7 8.92 9.04 13.04
N ILE A 8 7.65 9.43 12.89
CA ILE A 8 6.50 8.73 13.46
C ILE A 8 6.28 7.37 12.78
N ASN A 9 6.43 7.29 11.45
CA ASN A 9 6.32 6.03 10.72
C ASN A 9 7.51 5.08 10.98
N TYR A 10 8.73 5.62 11.13
CA TYR A 10 9.88 4.81 11.54
C TYR A 10 9.68 4.22 12.95
N ALA A 11 9.06 4.96 13.86
CA ALA A 11 8.74 4.48 15.21
C ALA A 11 7.59 3.45 15.25
N HIS A 12 6.62 3.55 14.33
CA HIS A 12 5.48 2.62 14.28
C HIS A 12 5.84 1.27 13.64
N ASP A 13 6.71 1.25 12.62
CA ASP A 13 7.20 0.01 12.00
C ASP A 13 8.20 -0.72 12.89
N ASN A 14 9.04 0.03 13.62
CA ASN A 14 9.89 -0.55 14.65
C ASN A 14 9.06 -1.14 15.81
N LYS A 15 7.86 -0.62 16.09
CA LYS A 15 6.91 -1.20 17.06
C LYS A 15 6.34 -2.55 16.61
N GLN A 16 6.01 -2.76 15.32
CA GLN A 16 5.45 -4.03 14.84
C GLN A 16 6.51 -5.14 14.76
N ALA A 17 7.70 -4.83 14.25
CA ALA A 17 8.85 -5.75 14.30
C ALA A 17 9.24 -6.03 15.76
N SER A 18 9.25 -5.00 16.62
CA SER A 18 9.45 -5.16 18.06
C SER A 18 8.35 -5.99 18.73
N TYR A 19 7.10 -5.94 18.26
CA TYR A 19 5.99 -6.69 18.85
C TYR A 19 6.12 -8.20 18.59
N ARG A 20 6.46 -8.60 17.36
CA ARG A 20 6.70 -10.02 17.05
C ARG A 20 7.88 -10.59 17.83
N VAL A 21 8.99 -9.85 17.89
CA VAL A 21 10.16 -10.24 18.68
C VAL A 21 9.81 -10.34 20.18
N ARG A 22 9.02 -9.39 20.71
CA ARG A 22 8.54 -9.42 22.10
C ARG A 22 7.64 -10.60 22.42
N ILE A 23 6.74 -10.98 21.52
CA ILE A 23 5.92 -12.20 21.69
C ILE A 23 6.82 -13.43 21.72
N SER A 24 7.78 -13.54 20.79
CA SER A 24 8.72 -14.66 20.75
C SER A 24 9.54 -14.76 22.04
N ILE A 25 9.97 -13.63 22.63
CA ILE A 25 10.66 -13.61 23.93
C ILE A 25 9.77 -14.17 25.06
N ILE A 26 8.49 -13.81 25.10
CA ILE A 26 7.54 -14.34 26.10
C ILE A 26 7.37 -15.84 25.94
N ILE A 27 7.24 -16.33 24.69
CA ILE A 27 7.13 -17.77 24.41
C ILE A 27 8.39 -18.51 24.88
N VAL A 28 9.58 -17.99 24.59
CA VAL A 28 10.86 -18.57 25.03
C VAL A 28 10.95 -18.59 26.55
N LEU A 29 10.54 -17.51 27.23
CA LEU A 29 10.48 -17.45 28.70
C LEU A 29 9.55 -18.53 29.27
N CYS A 30 8.35 -18.67 28.71
CA CYS A 30 7.39 -19.69 29.14
C CYS A 30 7.93 -21.11 28.95
N ILE A 31 8.50 -21.41 27.79
CA ILE A 31 9.11 -22.73 27.51
C ILE A 31 10.27 -22.99 28.47
N TYR A 32 11.09 -21.99 28.75
CA TYR A 32 12.21 -22.10 29.69
C TYR A 32 11.71 -22.41 31.11
N VAL A 33 10.74 -21.66 31.63
CA VAL A 33 10.17 -21.88 32.97
C VAL A 33 9.54 -23.27 33.09
N VAL A 34 8.79 -23.71 32.08
CA VAL A 34 8.21 -25.07 32.06
C VAL A 34 9.32 -26.13 32.08
N SER A 35 10.40 -25.93 31.32
CA SER A 35 11.55 -26.84 31.29
C SER A 35 12.25 -26.93 32.65
N VAL A 36 12.39 -25.80 33.35
CA VAL A 36 12.92 -25.75 34.72
C VAL A 36 12.05 -26.56 35.68
N ILE A 37 10.73 -26.38 35.63
CA ILE A 37 9.78 -27.09 36.50
C ILE A 37 9.85 -28.60 36.26
N ILE A 38 9.78 -29.04 34.99
CA ILE A 38 9.85 -30.47 34.63
C ILE A 38 11.18 -31.07 35.10
N ASN A 39 12.30 -30.39 34.90
CA ASN A 39 13.59 -30.94 35.31
C ASN A 39 13.76 -30.96 36.84
N SER A 40 13.11 -30.04 37.56
CA SER A 40 13.12 -30.01 39.02
C SER A 40 12.30 -31.14 39.66
N THR A 41 11.30 -31.69 38.97
CA THR A 41 10.51 -32.82 39.46
C THR A 41 11.18 -34.17 39.19
N LEU A 42 12.07 -34.24 38.19
CA LEU A 42 12.73 -35.47 37.75
C LEU A 42 14.04 -35.77 38.49
N GLN A 43 14.73 -34.76 39.02
CA GLN A 43 16.05 -34.90 39.64
C GLN A 43 16.20 -34.02 40.88
N THR A 44 16.95 -34.51 41.88
CA THR A 44 17.37 -33.70 43.03
C THR A 44 18.39 -32.64 42.60
N GLN A 45 17.97 -31.38 42.61
CA GLN A 45 18.79 -30.26 42.13
C GLN A 45 19.58 -29.58 43.25
N THR A 46 20.76 -29.05 42.91
CA THR A 46 21.59 -28.27 43.83
C THR A 46 21.09 -26.82 43.96
N LEU A 47 21.54 -26.09 44.99
CA LEU A 47 21.20 -24.67 45.16
C LEU A 47 21.76 -23.80 44.00
N GLN A 48 22.91 -24.20 43.45
CA GLN A 48 23.54 -23.53 42.30
C GLN A 48 22.68 -23.61 41.04
N TYR A 49 22.01 -24.74 40.81
CA TYR A 49 21.08 -24.93 39.69
C TYR A 49 19.94 -23.90 39.71
N TRP A 50 19.31 -23.71 40.87
CA TRP A 50 18.22 -22.75 41.02
C TRP A 50 18.67 -21.30 40.83
N PHE A 51 19.87 -20.98 41.31
CA PHE A 51 20.44 -19.65 41.13
C PHE A 51 20.65 -19.32 39.65
N ILE A 52 21.23 -20.24 38.87
CA ILE A 52 21.42 -20.05 37.42
C ILE A 52 20.07 -19.91 36.70
N CYS A 53 19.08 -20.72 37.05
CA CYS A 53 17.75 -20.62 36.46
C CYS A 53 17.10 -19.27 36.72
N MET A 54 17.20 -18.77 37.96
CA MET A 54 16.64 -17.46 38.34
C MET A 54 17.33 -16.33 37.59
N VAL A 55 18.66 -16.32 37.54
CA VAL A 55 19.43 -15.30 36.79
C VAL A 55 19.07 -15.35 35.30
N SER A 56 18.93 -16.53 34.71
CA SER A 56 18.56 -16.69 33.31
C SER A 56 17.16 -16.16 33.01
N CYS A 57 16.18 -16.43 33.88
CA CYS A 57 14.84 -15.85 33.77
C CYS A 57 14.88 -14.32 33.80
N VAL A 58 15.69 -13.73 34.70
CA VAL A 58 15.87 -12.28 34.77
C VAL A 58 16.48 -11.76 33.47
N CYS A 59 17.51 -12.40 32.93
CA CYS A 59 18.14 -11.95 31.69
C CYS A 59 17.18 -12.05 30.48
N ILE A 60 16.35 -13.10 30.39
CA ILE A 60 15.29 -13.20 29.36
C ILE A 60 14.25 -12.07 29.56
N GLY A 61 13.90 -11.75 30.81
CA GLY A 61 13.04 -10.61 31.12
C GLY A 61 13.65 -9.26 30.72
N VAL A 62 14.96 -9.07 30.93
CA VAL A 62 15.68 -7.88 30.46
C VAL A 62 15.68 -7.82 28.93
N GLN A 63 15.83 -8.96 28.25
CA GLN A 63 15.79 -9.04 26.78
C GLN A 63 14.46 -8.54 26.19
N TYR A 64 13.35 -8.64 26.93
CA TYR A 64 12.05 -8.09 26.51
C TYR A 64 12.07 -6.56 26.36
N TYR A 65 12.70 -5.85 27.31
CA TYR A 65 12.77 -4.39 27.32
C TYR A 65 13.98 -3.85 26.56
N LEU A 66 15.12 -4.54 26.67
CA LEU A 66 16.42 -4.18 26.11
C LEU A 66 17.01 -5.41 25.40
N PRO A 67 16.63 -5.68 24.13
CA PRO A 67 17.01 -6.91 23.44
C PRO A 67 18.52 -7.08 23.30
N ILE A 68 19.27 -6.01 23.02
CA ILE A 68 20.73 -6.07 22.88
C ILE A 68 21.39 -6.44 24.21
N VAL A 69 21.03 -5.72 25.29
CA VAL A 69 21.65 -5.93 26.62
C VAL A 69 21.28 -7.31 27.16
N GLY A 70 20.01 -7.70 27.09
CA GLY A 70 19.54 -9.00 27.55
C GLY A 70 20.23 -10.16 26.82
N SER A 71 20.34 -10.09 25.49
CA SER A 71 21.03 -11.11 24.69
C SER A 71 22.50 -11.25 25.05
N TRP A 72 23.23 -10.14 25.20
CA TRP A 72 24.64 -10.20 25.60
C TRP A 72 24.83 -10.72 27.03
N THR A 73 23.97 -10.34 27.98
CA THR A 73 24.05 -10.86 29.35
C THR A 73 23.81 -12.38 29.43
N LEU A 74 22.89 -12.92 28.62
CA LEU A 74 22.68 -14.37 28.51
C LEU A 74 23.89 -15.09 27.92
N ILE A 75 24.52 -14.52 26.88
CA ILE A 75 25.72 -15.09 26.25
C ILE A 75 26.91 -15.06 27.22
N VAL A 76 27.08 -13.97 27.97
CA VAL A 76 28.13 -13.86 28.99
C VAL A 76 27.91 -14.87 30.11
N LEU A 77 26.67 -15.05 30.56
CA LEU A 77 26.32 -16.08 31.55
C LEU A 77 26.63 -17.49 31.02
N TRP A 78 26.32 -17.77 29.76
CA TRP A 78 26.64 -19.02 29.09
C TRP A 78 28.15 -19.27 29.00
N MET A 79 28.91 -18.24 28.64
CA MET A 79 30.37 -18.30 28.59
C MET A 79 30.99 -18.52 29.97
N ALA A 80 30.49 -17.82 30.99
CA ALA A 80 30.97 -17.99 32.36
C ALA A 80 30.72 -19.41 32.86
N LYS A 81 29.54 -19.98 32.58
CA LYS A 81 29.22 -21.38 32.90
C LYS A 81 30.23 -22.35 32.26
N ALA A 82 30.58 -22.15 31.00
CA ALA A 82 31.56 -23.00 30.30
C ALA A 82 32.98 -22.90 30.91
N ILE A 83 33.39 -21.71 31.36
CA ILE A 83 34.73 -21.49 31.96
C ILE A 83 34.83 -22.10 33.37
N PHE A 84 33.78 -21.96 34.18
CA PHE A 84 33.77 -22.42 35.57
C PHE A 84 33.30 -23.87 35.73
N ILE A 85 32.94 -24.55 34.63
CA ILE A 85 32.47 -25.95 34.62
C ILE A 85 31.31 -26.12 35.61
N ILE A 86 30.31 -25.22 35.51
CA ILE A 86 29.16 -25.23 36.41
C ILE A 86 28.07 -26.12 35.82
N ASP A 87 27.63 -27.11 36.58
CA ASP A 87 26.49 -27.94 36.23
C ASP A 87 25.24 -27.08 36.02
N SER A 88 24.72 -27.11 34.79
CA SER A 88 23.56 -26.33 34.41
C SER A 88 22.61 -27.18 33.56
N PRO A 89 21.33 -26.82 33.52
CA PRO A 89 20.41 -27.50 32.64
C PRO A 89 20.79 -27.29 31.17
N TYR A 90 20.80 -28.37 30.39
CA TYR A 90 21.05 -28.30 28.94
C TYR A 90 20.03 -27.42 28.20
N PHE A 91 18.80 -27.27 28.71
CA PHE A 91 17.78 -26.43 28.08
C PHE A 91 18.08 -24.92 28.13
N LEU A 92 19.08 -24.48 28.91
CA LEU A 92 19.55 -23.09 28.91
C LEU A 92 20.20 -22.68 27.57
N PHE A 93 20.57 -23.66 26.76
CA PHE A 93 21.01 -23.48 25.39
C PHE A 93 19.96 -22.80 24.48
N PHE A 94 18.66 -23.10 24.64
CA PHE A 94 17.63 -22.55 23.74
C PHE A 94 17.47 -21.02 23.85
N PRO A 95 17.42 -20.42 25.06
CA PRO A 95 17.49 -18.96 25.23
C PRO A 95 18.75 -18.32 24.62
N VAL A 96 19.89 -19.01 24.67
CA VAL A 96 21.15 -18.52 24.07
C VAL A 96 21.08 -18.54 22.55
N LEU A 97 20.58 -19.62 21.94
CA LEU A 97 20.30 -19.66 20.49
C LEU A 97 19.35 -18.53 20.07
N PHE A 98 18.28 -18.34 20.83
CA PHE A 98 17.32 -17.27 20.57
C PHE A 98 17.97 -15.88 20.68
N SER A 99 18.88 -15.69 21.63
CA SER A 99 19.66 -14.46 21.76
C SER A 99 20.54 -14.17 20.54
N VAL A 100 21.13 -15.20 19.93
CA VAL A 100 21.86 -15.06 18.65
C VAL A 100 20.91 -14.64 17.53
N ILE A 101 19.73 -15.26 17.41
CA ILE A 101 18.72 -14.89 16.40
C ILE A 101 18.33 -13.41 16.54
N VAL A 102 18.06 -12.96 17.76
CA VAL A 102 17.71 -11.56 18.03
C VAL A 102 18.83 -10.61 17.65
N LEU A 103 20.09 -10.92 18.00
CA LEU A 103 21.22 -10.05 17.64
C LEU A 103 21.44 -9.97 16.13
N VAL A 104 21.36 -11.09 15.40
CA VAL A 104 21.43 -11.11 13.93
C VAL A 104 20.28 -10.31 13.30
N SER A 105 19.09 -10.37 13.90
CA SER A 105 17.91 -9.64 13.41
C SER A 105 18.08 -8.11 13.48
N ILE A 106 18.95 -7.63 14.36
CA ILE A 106 19.25 -6.21 14.57
C ILE A 106 20.46 -5.80 13.73
N ASP A 107 21.59 -6.51 13.89
CA ASP A 107 22.84 -6.22 13.21
C ASP A 107 23.63 -7.51 12.96
N TYR A 108 24.14 -7.67 11.73
CA TYR A 108 24.92 -8.82 11.32
C TYR A 108 26.23 -8.95 12.09
N CYS A 109 26.90 -7.85 12.43
CA CYS A 109 28.17 -7.86 13.18
C CYS A 109 27.99 -8.40 14.59
N TYR A 110 26.96 -7.92 15.32
CA TYR A 110 26.66 -8.43 16.65
C TYR A 110 26.26 -9.91 16.61
N GLY A 111 25.50 -10.31 15.59
CA GLY A 111 25.11 -11.69 15.36
C GLY A 111 26.29 -12.65 15.15
N VAL A 112 27.27 -12.27 14.31
CA VAL A 112 28.47 -13.09 14.06
C VAL A 112 29.30 -13.25 15.34
N CYS A 113 29.57 -12.15 16.05
CA CYS A 113 30.32 -12.23 17.31
C CYS A 113 29.61 -13.10 18.35
N ALA A 114 28.29 -12.94 18.49
CA ALA A 114 27.47 -13.72 19.41
C ALA A 114 27.47 -15.22 19.08
N ALA A 115 27.35 -15.58 17.80
CA ALA A 115 27.38 -16.97 17.35
C ALA A 115 28.74 -17.62 17.63
N ILE A 116 29.85 -16.94 17.34
CA ILE A 116 31.21 -17.45 17.59
C ILE A 116 31.44 -17.66 19.08
N ILE A 117 31.15 -16.66 19.91
CA ILE A 117 31.37 -16.73 21.37
C ILE A 117 30.52 -17.85 21.98
N SER A 118 29.25 -17.95 21.59
CA SER A 118 28.33 -18.96 22.11
C SER A 118 28.72 -20.37 21.68
N CYS A 119 29.11 -20.54 20.41
CA CYS A 119 29.57 -21.82 19.87
C CYS A 119 30.87 -22.28 20.54
N LEU A 120 31.86 -21.38 20.68
CA LEU A 120 33.12 -21.70 21.37
C LEU A 120 32.87 -22.08 22.83
N SER A 121 32.00 -21.34 23.53
CA SER A 121 31.63 -21.65 24.92
C SER A 121 30.98 -23.03 25.03
N HIS A 122 30.11 -23.40 24.09
CA HIS A 122 29.47 -24.73 24.09
C HIS A 122 30.48 -25.86 23.85
N VAL A 123 31.43 -25.64 22.94
CA VAL A 123 32.51 -26.60 22.67
C VAL A 123 33.42 -26.76 23.90
N LEU A 124 33.76 -25.65 24.58
CA LEU A 124 34.55 -25.69 25.82
C LEU A 124 33.83 -26.45 26.94
N ASP A 125 32.53 -26.25 27.11
CA ASP A 125 31.70 -26.95 28.09
C ASP A 125 31.64 -28.46 27.83
N LEU A 126 31.61 -28.87 26.55
CA LEU A 126 31.62 -30.28 26.14
C LEU A 126 32.94 -30.97 26.51
N PHE A 127 34.08 -30.30 26.29
CA PHE A 127 35.40 -30.84 26.64
C PHE A 127 35.72 -30.74 28.14
N GLY A 128 35.24 -29.69 28.83
CA GLY A 128 35.51 -29.44 30.24
C GLY A 128 34.81 -30.41 31.20
N ASN A 129 33.63 -30.91 30.83
CA ASN A 129 32.88 -31.89 31.64
C ASN A 129 33.32 -33.35 31.45
N GLY A 130 34.44 -33.60 30.75
CA GLY A 130 35.29 -34.78 30.97
C GLY A 130 34.65 -36.16 30.80
N ASN A 131 33.77 -36.35 29.81
CA ASN A 131 33.33 -37.69 29.42
C ASN A 131 34.16 -38.13 28.22
N ASP A 132 34.97 -39.17 28.37
CA ASP A 132 35.96 -39.63 27.37
C ASP A 132 35.36 -40.12 26.02
N ASN A 133 34.04 -40.00 25.85
CA ASN A 133 33.28 -40.44 24.67
C ASN A 133 32.74 -39.28 23.79
N TYR A 134 33.15 -38.03 24.02
CA TYR A 134 32.73 -36.90 23.18
C TYR A 134 33.53 -36.85 21.86
N ASP A 135 33.12 -37.66 20.90
CA ASP A 135 33.63 -37.62 19.53
C ASP A 135 33.17 -36.37 18.76
N LEU A 136 33.83 -36.11 17.62
CA LEU A 136 33.50 -35.08 16.63
C LEU A 136 32.00 -35.09 16.20
N VAL A 137 31.34 -36.23 16.38
CA VAL A 137 29.91 -36.46 16.15
C VAL A 137 29.01 -35.56 17.00
N TYR A 138 29.43 -35.13 18.21
CA TYR A 138 28.64 -34.25 19.08
C TYR A 138 28.87 -32.76 18.82
N VAL A 139 30.03 -32.39 18.26
CA VAL A 139 30.38 -30.99 17.95
C VAL A 139 29.67 -30.49 16.69
N LEU A 140 29.56 -31.34 15.67
CA LEU A 140 28.95 -30.98 14.39
C LEU A 140 27.48 -30.52 14.52
N PRO A 141 26.58 -31.20 15.26
CA PRO A 141 25.22 -30.75 15.47
C PRO A 141 25.13 -29.38 16.16
N VAL A 142 26.02 -29.10 17.12
CA VAL A 142 26.04 -27.81 17.84
C VAL A 142 26.39 -26.67 16.88
N ILE A 143 27.41 -26.86 16.04
CA ILE A 143 27.79 -25.88 15.01
C ILE A 143 26.62 -25.67 14.05
N MET A 144 25.98 -26.74 13.58
CA MET A 144 24.83 -26.67 12.67
C MET A 144 23.66 -25.90 13.28
N LEU A 145 23.39 -26.06 14.58
CA LEU A 145 22.33 -25.31 15.26
C LEU A 145 22.60 -23.81 15.32
N TYR A 146 23.85 -23.39 15.58
CA TYR A 146 24.21 -21.97 15.53
C TYR A 146 24.18 -21.41 14.11
N VAL A 147 24.56 -22.19 13.09
CA VAL A 147 24.41 -21.81 11.68
C VAL A 147 22.93 -21.65 11.32
N CYS A 148 22.07 -22.58 11.71
CA CYS A 148 20.63 -22.48 11.51
C CYS A 148 20.04 -21.25 12.21
N ALA A 149 20.42 -20.99 13.46
CA ALA A 149 20.00 -19.79 14.19
C ALA A 149 20.44 -18.50 13.48
N PHE A 150 21.67 -18.47 12.96
CA PHE A 150 22.16 -17.34 12.17
C PHE A 150 21.35 -17.14 10.88
N CYS A 151 21.09 -18.21 10.12
CA CYS A 151 20.26 -18.17 8.91
C CYS A 151 18.83 -17.70 9.20
N ILE A 152 18.21 -18.16 10.28
CA ILE A 152 16.88 -17.71 10.71
C ILE A 152 16.91 -16.21 11.02
N GLY A 153 17.93 -15.74 11.73
CA GLY A 153 18.15 -14.32 12.00
C GLY A 153 18.21 -13.49 10.71
N LEU A 154 18.99 -13.93 9.71
CA LEU A 154 19.09 -13.25 8.41
C LEU A 154 17.76 -13.17 7.67
N VAL A 155 16.98 -14.25 7.67
CA VAL A 155 15.65 -14.28 7.05
C VAL A 155 14.72 -13.27 7.72
N LEU A 156 14.78 -13.17 9.05
CA LEU A 156 14.00 -12.17 9.79
C LEU A 156 14.43 -10.75 9.42
N SER A 157 15.74 -10.45 9.41
CA SER A 157 16.26 -9.13 8.99
C SER A 157 15.81 -8.76 7.59
N TYR A 158 15.92 -9.71 6.64
CA TYR A 158 15.52 -9.49 5.26
C TYR A 158 14.01 -9.27 5.12
N SER A 159 13.19 -10.02 5.86
CA SER A 159 11.73 -9.86 5.84
C SER A 159 11.31 -8.47 6.37
N ALA A 160 11.94 -8.00 7.45
CA ALA A 160 11.69 -6.70 8.04
C ALA A 160 12.09 -5.56 7.09
N GLN A 161 13.25 -5.71 6.42
CA GLN A 161 13.70 -4.75 5.42
C GLN A 161 12.76 -4.69 4.21
N ARG A 162 12.28 -5.84 3.73
CA ARG A 162 11.35 -5.90 2.59
C ARG A 162 10.01 -5.23 2.90
N GLU A 163 9.50 -5.40 4.11
CA GLU A 163 8.26 -4.75 4.54
C GLU A 163 8.41 -3.22 4.56
N TYR A 164 9.54 -2.73 5.07
CA TYR A 164 9.86 -1.30 5.07
C TYR A 164 9.93 -0.73 3.65
N LEU A 165 10.61 -1.41 2.73
CA LEU A 165 10.67 -0.98 1.32
C LEU A 165 9.28 -0.99 0.67
N ALA A 166 8.46 -2.02 0.93
CA ALA A 166 7.11 -2.11 0.37
C ALA A 166 6.23 -0.93 0.81
N LYS A 167 6.33 -0.51 2.07
CA LYS A 167 5.64 0.68 2.61
C LYS A 167 6.11 1.97 1.96
N GLN A 168 7.41 2.14 1.69
CA GLN A 168 7.89 3.31 0.96
C GLN A 168 7.36 3.35 -0.47
N VAL A 169 7.32 2.21 -1.15
CA VAL A 169 6.81 2.11 -2.52
C VAL A 169 5.31 2.43 -2.58
N SER A 170 4.51 2.01 -1.60
CA SER A 170 3.08 2.35 -1.58
C SER A 170 2.85 3.85 -1.41
N VAL A 171 3.58 4.51 -0.51
CA VAL A 171 3.52 5.97 -0.31
C VAL A 171 3.92 6.72 -1.59
N MET A 172 4.98 6.27 -2.28
CA MET A 172 5.41 6.89 -3.53
C MET A 172 4.40 6.68 -4.67
N ARG A 173 3.80 5.49 -4.77
CA ARG A 173 2.72 5.24 -5.75
C ARG A 173 1.53 6.14 -5.50
N GLU A 174 1.16 6.34 -4.24
CA GLU A 174 0.04 7.20 -3.89
C GLU A 174 0.32 8.66 -4.27
N ARG A 175 1.52 9.17 -3.98
CA ARG A 175 1.93 10.50 -4.44
C ARG A 175 1.89 10.65 -5.96
N HIS A 176 2.34 9.63 -6.70
CA HIS A 176 2.27 9.64 -8.15
C HIS A 176 0.84 9.55 -8.68
N ARG A 177 -0.04 8.81 -8.00
CA ARG A 177 -1.48 8.75 -8.32
C ARG A 177 -2.12 10.13 -8.15
N VAL A 178 -1.89 10.76 -7.00
CA VAL A 178 -2.37 12.11 -6.68
C VAL A 178 -1.88 13.14 -7.69
N ALA A 179 -0.58 13.13 -8.02
CA ALA A 179 -0.02 14.05 -9.01
C ALA A 179 -0.64 13.86 -10.40
N ARG A 180 -0.96 12.62 -10.78
CA ARG A 180 -1.63 12.30 -12.04
C ARG A 180 -3.07 12.79 -12.05
N ASP A 181 -3.82 12.55 -10.98
CA ASP A 181 -5.22 13.00 -10.88
C ASP A 181 -5.32 14.53 -10.90
N ILE A 182 -4.39 15.24 -10.23
CA ILE A 182 -4.26 16.70 -10.31
C ILE A 182 -3.98 17.15 -11.75
N HIS A 183 -3.01 16.51 -12.40
CA HIS A 183 -2.61 16.86 -13.76
C HIS A 183 -3.77 16.66 -14.75
N ASP A 184 -4.50 15.55 -14.64
CA ASP A 184 -5.64 15.24 -15.51
C ASP A 184 -6.80 16.22 -15.28
N GLN A 185 -7.10 16.59 -14.03
CA GLN A 185 -8.15 17.58 -13.73
C GLN A 185 -7.79 18.98 -14.20
N ILE A 186 -6.56 19.44 -13.93
CA ILE A 186 -6.09 20.76 -14.35
C ILE A 186 -6.04 20.85 -15.89
N LEU A 187 -5.52 19.83 -16.57
CA LEU A 187 -5.52 19.79 -18.04
C LEU A 187 -6.93 19.79 -18.62
N GLY A 188 -7.87 19.08 -17.99
CA GLY A 188 -9.28 19.11 -18.37
C GLY A 188 -9.88 20.52 -18.26
N SER A 189 -9.62 21.23 -17.17
CA SER A 189 -10.09 22.60 -17.00
C SER A 189 -9.41 23.60 -17.96
N ILE A 190 -8.10 23.49 -18.17
CA ILE A 190 -7.35 24.34 -19.14
C ILE A 190 -7.88 24.13 -20.55
N THR A 191 -8.14 22.88 -20.92
CA THR A 191 -8.75 22.53 -22.20
C THR A 191 -10.09 23.24 -22.39
N ASN A 192 -10.97 23.18 -21.38
CA ASN A 192 -12.28 23.83 -21.45
C ASN A 192 -12.15 25.34 -21.58
N ILE A 193 -11.16 25.94 -20.91
CA ILE A 193 -10.86 27.37 -21.01
C ILE A 193 -10.31 27.72 -22.40
N GLN A 194 -9.44 26.90 -22.99
CA GLN A 194 -8.92 27.13 -24.34
C GLN A 194 -10.03 27.07 -25.40
N LEU A 195 -10.97 26.14 -25.28
CA LEU A 195 -12.14 26.07 -26.16
C LEU A 195 -13.00 27.34 -26.04
N LEU A 196 -13.25 27.81 -24.82
CA LEU A 196 -13.96 29.08 -24.57
C LEU A 196 -13.24 30.32 -25.12
N ILE A 197 -11.91 30.30 -25.23
CA ILE A 197 -11.10 31.43 -25.71
C ILE A 197 -10.97 31.42 -27.25
N ASN A 198 -10.79 30.26 -27.86
CA ASN A 198 -10.51 30.15 -29.31
C ASN A 198 -11.72 30.44 -30.20
N GLU A 199 -12.96 30.30 -29.71
CA GLU A 199 -14.16 30.52 -30.52
C GLU A 199 -14.63 31.99 -30.67
N ASP A 200 -13.81 33.00 -30.31
CA ASP A 200 -14.17 34.42 -30.46
C ASP A 200 -15.52 34.82 -29.81
N TYR A 201 -15.99 34.06 -28.81
CA TYR A 201 -17.19 34.35 -28.01
C TYR A 201 -16.96 35.44 -26.93
N LEU A 202 -16.04 36.38 -27.15
CA LEU A 202 -15.82 37.54 -26.28
C LEU A 202 -16.86 38.64 -26.57
N VAL A 203 -18.14 38.31 -26.37
CA VAL A 203 -19.14 39.32 -26.03
C VAL A 203 -19.07 39.50 -24.52
N GLU A 204 -19.12 40.73 -24.00
CA GLU A 204 -18.99 41.12 -22.58
C GLU A 204 -19.79 40.26 -21.57
N SER A 205 -20.78 39.48 -22.03
CA SER A 205 -21.56 38.50 -21.26
C SER A 205 -20.81 37.21 -20.87
N ASN A 206 -19.70 36.83 -21.52
CA ASN A 206 -19.06 35.50 -21.36
C ASN A 206 -17.84 35.45 -20.43
N ILE A 207 -17.34 36.60 -19.97
CA ILE A 207 -16.27 36.67 -18.95
C ILE A 207 -16.74 36.04 -17.63
N GLY A 208 -18.03 36.11 -17.33
CA GLY A 208 -18.63 35.44 -16.17
C GLY A 208 -18.54 33.91 -16.24
N ILE A 209 -18.75 33.34 -17.43
CA ILE A 209 -18.71 31.88 -17.66
C ILE A 209 -17.26 31.38 -17.56
N ALA A 210 -16.32 32.05 -18.23
CA ALA A 210 -14.89 31.72 -18.12
C ALA A 210 -14.39 31.84 -16.67
N ARG A 211 -14.82 32.88 -15.95
CA ARG A 211 -14.51 33.07 -14.53
C ARG A 211 -15.12 31.98 -13.65
N ASN A 212 -16.34 31.55 -13.93
CA ASN A 212 -17.00 30.47 -13.20
C ASN A 212 -16.33 29.11 -13.46
N VAL A 213 -15.92 28.81 -14.71
CA VAL A 213 -15.18 27.59 -15.04
C VAL A 213 -13.80 27.56 -14.36
N VAL A 214 -13.10 28.70 -14.33
CA VAL A 214 -11.84 28.85 -13.58
C VAL A 214 -12.07 28.70 -12.08
N ASN A 215 -13.10 29.33 -11.54
CA ASN A 215 -13.43 29.24 -10.11
C ASN A 215 -13.84 27.82 -9.72
N ASP A 216 -14.60 27.10 -10.56
CA ASP A 216 -14.97 25.70 -10.35
C ASP A 216 -13.75 24.77 -10.41
N ALA A 217 -12.83 25.00 -11.35
CA ALA A 217 -11.55 24.28 -11.40
C ALA A 217 -10.69 24.53 -10.16
N VAL A 218 -10.64 25.77 -9.68
CA VAL A 218 -9.90 26.16 -8.47
C VAL A 218 -10.60 25.65 -7.21
N GLU A 219 -11.93 25.67 -7.13
CA GLU A 219 -12.70 25.10 -6.02
C GLU A 219 -12.56 23.58 -5.96
N LYS A 220 -12.62 22.87 -7.09
CA LYS A 220 -12.39 21.43 -7.14
C LYS A 220 -10.97 21.06 -6.76
N ALA A 221 -9.97 21.82 -7.23
CA ALA A 221 -8.58 21.65 -6.80
C ALA A 221 -8.41 21.91 -5.29
N ARG A 222 -9.09 22.93 -4.73
CA ARG A 222 -9.07 23.22 -3.29
C ARG A 222 -9.82 22.18 -2.46
N ALA A 223 -11.00 21.75 -2.90
CA ALA A 223 -11.79 20.71 -2.25
C ALA A 223 -11.02 19.38 -2.20
N PHE A 224 -10.23 19.09 -3.23
CA PHE A 224 -9.33 17.94 -3.27
C PHE A 224 -8.11 18.07 -2.34
N VAL A 225 -7.52 19.27 -2.21
CA VAL A 225 -6.46 19.53 -1.20
C VAL A 225 -7.02 19.36 0.21
N ILE A 226 -8.24 19.84 0.45
CA ILE A 226 -8.95 19.65 1.72
C ILE A 226 -9.24 18.17 1.95
N ASP A 227 -9.73 17.44 0.94
CA ASP A 227 -10.00 16.00 1.01
C ASP A 227 -8.73 15.19 1.31
N LEU A 228 -7.58 15.55 0.73
CA LEU A 228 -6.26 14.98 1.08
C LEU A 228 -5.83 15.26 2.52
N GLU A 229 -6.19 16.42 3.08
CA GLU A 229 -5.92 16.78 4.47
C GLU A 229 -6.90 16.11 5.46
N THR A 230 -8.16 15.88 5.05
CA THR A 230 -9.21 15.26 5.88
C THR A 230 -9.25 13.74 5.79
N ASN A 231 -8.83 13.11 4.69
CA ASN A 231 -8.73 11.65 4.55
C ASN A 231 -7.53 11.03 5.29
N TYR A 232 -6.73 11.83 5.99
CA TYR A 232 -5.89 11.31 7.08
C TYR A 232 -6.71 10.94 8.33
N ASN A 233 -7.94 11.44 8.47
CA ASN A 233 -8.73 11.30 9.70
C ASN A 233 -10.06 10.52 9.56
N ASN A 234 -10.57 10.25 8.36
CA ASN A 234 -11.96 9.76 8.18
C ASN A 234 -12.11 8.48 7.33
N ASP A 235 -11.23 7.48 7.50
CA ASP A 235 -11.36 6.16 6.85
C ASP A 235 -12.53 5.29 7.41
N ILE A 236 -13.54 5.92 8.03
CA ILE A 236 -14.74 5.27 8.55
C ILE A 236 -15.93 6.25 8.42
N GLN A 237 -16.47 6.44 7.22
CA GLN A 237 -17.92 6.56 7.04
C GLN A 237 -18.33 6.38 5.58
N ASP A 238 -18.92 5.22 5.34
CA ASP A 238 -19.68 4.82 4.18
C ASP A 238 -20.85 5.80 3.93
N VAL A 239 -20.61 6.82 3.10
CA VAL A 239 -21.65 7.75 2.68
C VAL A 239 -22.50 7.04 1.63
N LYS A 240 -23.66 6.54 2.08
CA LYS A 240 -24.83 6.22 1.24
C LYS A 240 -25.32 7.46 0.49
N SER A 241 -24.55 7.94 -0.48
CA SER A 241 -24.97 9.00 -1.40
C SER A 241 -25.64 8.33 -2.61
N ASP A 242 -26.79 8.89 -3.00
CA ASP A 242 -27.59 8.43 -4.13
C ASP A 242 -26.89 8.79 -5.44
N ILE A 243 -26.06 7.87 -5.94
CA ILE A 243 -25.29 8.04 -7.18
C ILE A 243 -26.17 8.45 -8.37
N HIS A 244 -27.46 8.10 -8.37
CA HIS A 244 -28.35 8.44 -9.47
C HIS A 244 -28.59 9.94 -9.57
N ALA A 245 -28.82 10.60 -8.43
CA ALA A 245 -28.97 12.05 -8.38
C ALA A 245 -27.67 12.75 -8.82
N ASP A 246 -26.52 12.29 -8.31
CA ASP A 246 -25.21 12.87 -8.65
C ASP A 246 -24.89 12.79 -10.15
N VAL A 247 -25.22 11.67 -10.80
CA VAL A 247 -24.97 11.49 -12.24
C VAL A 247 -25.91 12.38 -13.07
N ILE A 248 -27.18 12.54 -12.65
CA ILE A 248 -28.13 13.45 -13.32
C ILE A 248 -27.60 14.89 -13.26
N GLU A 249 -27.22 15.36 -12.07
CA GLU A 249 -26.69 16.71 -11.87
C GLU A 249 -25.44 16.95 -12.72
N PHE A 250 -24.49 15.99 -12.69
CA PHE A 250 -23.26 16.09 -13.46
C PHE A 250 -23.49 16.11 -14.97
N MET A 251 -24.37 15.24 -15.49
CA MET A 251 -24.72 15.20 -16.92
C MET A 251 -25.41 16.50 -17.35
N GLN A 252 -26.28 17.04 -16.50
CA GLN A 252 -26.99 18.29 -16.75
C GLN A 252 -26.03 19.48 -16.83
N ASP A 253 -25.06 19.57 -15.93
CA ASP A 253 -24.01 20.60 -15.99
C ASP A 253 -23.21 20.55 -17.29
N LYS A 254 -22.84 19.34 -17.73
CA LYS A 254 -22.10 19.15 -18.99
C LYS A 254 -22.94 19.46 -20.22
N TYR A 255 -24.22 19.10 -20.19
CA TYR A 255 -25.17 19.46 -21.23
C TYR A 255 -25.28 20.99 -21.37
N GLN A 256 -25.45 21.73 -20.26
CA GLN A 256 -25.52 23.19 -20.32
C GLN A 256 -24.22 23.82 -20.82
N LEU A 257 -23.06 23.26 -20.45
CA LEU A 257 -21.77 23.73 -20.95
C LEU A 257 -21.67 23.63 -22.47
N LEU A 258 -21.97 22.46 -23.05
CA LEU A 258 -21.94 22.27 -24.51
C LEU A 258 -22.95 23.19 -25.23
N ARG A 259 -24.14 23.33 -24.67
CA ARG A 259 -25.16 24.23 -25.21
C ARG A 259 -24.70 25.69 -25.23
N ASN A 260 -23.98 26.13 -24.21
CA ASN A 260 -23.45 27.50 -24.13
C ASN A 260 -22.34 27.78 -25.15
N ILE A 261 -21.61 26.77 -25.61
CA ILE A 261 -20.63 26.87 -26.70
C ILE A 261 -21.24 26.54 -28.08
N GLY A 262 -22.58 26.50 -28.18
CA GLY A 262 -23.28 26.34 -29.45
C GLY A 262 -23.38 24.90 -29.98
N ILE A 263 -23.00 23.89 -29.19
CA ILE A 263 -23.15 22.47 -29.54
C ILE A 263 -24.41 21.94 -28.85
N ASP A 264 -25.47 21.66 -29.64
CA ASP A 264 -26.73 21.12 -29.12
C ASP A 264 -26.73 19.58 -29.09
N GLY A 265 -27.58 18.97 -28.28
CA GLY A 265 -27.65 17.51 -28.18
C GLY A 265 -28.72 17.01 -27.23
N GLU A 266 -28.69 15.71 -26.94
CA GLU A 266 -29.59 15.05 -26.00
C GLU A 266 -28.82 14.12 -25.06
N TYR A 267 -29.32 13.98 -23.83
CA TYR A 267 -28.85 12.95 -22.92
C TYR A 267 -30.00 12.19 -22.29
N ALA A 268 -29.79 10.90 -22.04
CA ALA A 268 -30.79 10.03 -21.41
C ALA A 268 -30.16 9.11 -20.37
N ILE A 269 -30.87 8.91 -19.25
CA ILE A 269 -30.51 7.94 -18.22
C ILE A 269 -31.70 6.99 -18.08
N THR A 270 -31.53 5.75 -18.52
CA THR A 270 -32.68 4.86 -18.78
C THR A 270 -33.13 4.09 -17.53
N GLN A 271 -32.26 3.93 -16.51
CA GLN A 271 -32.57 3.16 -15.30
C GLN A 271 -31.82 3.66 -14.06
N ASN A 272 -32.32 3.32 -12.86
CA ASN A 272 -31.61 3.56 -11.61
C ASN A 272 -30.32 2.73 -11.55
N PHE A 273 -29.30 3.31 -10.92
CA PHE A 273 -28.04 2.60 -10.67
C PHE A 273 -28.20 1.55 -9.56
N PRO A 274 -27.38 0.49 -9.55
CA PRO A 274 -27.40 -0.48 -8.46
C PRO A 274 -27.06 0.15 -7.12
N VAL A 275 -27.71 -0.29 -6.04
CA VAL A 275 -27.43 0.17 -4.68
C VAL A 275 -26.09 -0.41 -4.21
N GLY A 276 -25.23 0.43 -3.62
CA GLY A 276 -23.97 -0.02 -3.01
C GLY A 276 -22.76 -0.07 -3.95
N VAL A 277 -22.75 0.76 -5.01
CA VAL A 277 -21.60 0.89 -5.91
C VAL A 277 -20.37 1.45 -5.20
N ASN A 278 -19.22 0.82 -5.44
CA ASN A 278 -17.96 1.17 -4.79
C ASN A 278 -17.37 2.51 -5.31
N ALA A 279 -16.43 3.08 -4.56
CA ALA A 279 -15.79 4.37 -4.93
C ALA A 279 -15.05 4.31 -6.28
N THR A 280 -14.47 3.15 -6.62
CA THR A 280 -13.79 2.92 -7.90
C THR A 280 -14.75 3.05 -9.09
N PHE A 281 -15.94 2.44 -9.00
CA PHE A 281 -16.99 2.52 -9.99
C PHE A 281 -17.42 3.97 -10.22
N ARG A 282 -17.65 4.72 -9.12
CA ARG A 282 -18.02 6.14 -9.18
C ARG A 282 -16.95 6.93 -9.94
N SER A 283 -15.69 6.78 -9.55
CA SER A 283 -14.56 7.47 -10.21
C SER A 283 -14.46 7.14 -11.70
N LEU A 284 -14.65 5.87 -12.09
CA LEU A 284 -14.64 5.45 -13.48
C LEU A 284 -15.79 6.06 -14.30
N LEU A 285 -17.02 6.02 -13.77
CA LEU A 285 -18.21 6.54 -14.45
C LEU A 285 -18.12 8.06 -14.67
N PHE A 286 -17.85 8.83 -13.61
CA PHE A 286 -17.74 10.30 -13.72
C PHE A 286 -16.57 10.70 -14.62
N GLY A 287 -15.44 10.00 -14.53
CA GLY A 287 -14.28 10.24 -15.38
C GLY A 287 -14.56 9.98 -16.87
N LEU A 288 -15.24 8.88 -17.20
CA LEU A 288 -15.62 8.55 -18.58
C LEU A 288 -16.63 9.54 -19.15
N ILE A 289 -17.64 9.94 -18.37
CA ILE A 289 -18.59 10.98 -18.78
C ILE A 289 -17.83 12.29 -19.06
N GLN A 290 -16.98 12.73 -18.13
CA GLN A 290 -16.18 13.94 -18.28
C GLN A 290 -15.35 13.91 -19.57
N GLU A 291 -14.64 12.82 -19.81
CA GLU A 291 -13.79 12.66 -21.00
C GLU A 291 -14.61 12.64 -22.29
N SER A 292 -15.80 12.04 -22.26
CA SER A 292 -16.71 12.01 -23.40
C SER A 292 -17.18 13.41 -23.79
N TYR A 293 -17.64 14.20 -22.82
CA TYR A 293 -18.07 15.57 -23.07
C TYR A 293 -16.90 16.48 -23.51
N ASN A 294 -15.70 16.27 -22.97
CA ASN A 294 -14.50 16.98 -23.44
C ASN A 294 -14.18 16.63 -24.90
N ASN A 295 -14.35 15.36 -25.30
CA ASN A 295 -14.13 14.94 -26.68
C ASN A 295 -15.19 15.54 -27.62
N ILE A 296 -16.47 15.55 -27.24
CA ILE A 296 -17.52 16.23 -28.00
C ILE A 296 -17.18 17.72 -28.17
N ALA A 297 -16.82 18.41 -27.08
CA ALA A 297 -16.48 19.83 -27.12
C ALA A 297 -15.31 20.16 -28.06
N LYS A 298 -14.37 19.24 -28.24
CA LYS A 298 -13.19 19.44 -29.10
C LYS A 298 -13.41 19.09 -30.56
N TYR A 299 -14.14 18.01 -30.83
CA TYR A 299 -14.10 17.35 -32.14
C TYR A 299 -15.44 17.29 -32.85
N ALA A 300 -16.55 17.53 -32.14
CA ALA A 300 -17.87 17.51 -32.75
C ALA A 300 -18.09 18.73 -33.66
N ASP A 301 -18.82 18.53 -34.76
CA ASP A 301 -19.36 19.56 -35.63
C ASP A 301 -20.57 20.21 -34.91
N PRO A 302 -20.52 21.49 -34.52
CA PRO A 302 -21.61 22.16 -33.82
C PRO A 302 -22.92 22.21 -34.61
N ARG A 303 -22.87 22.01 -35.94
CA ARG A 303 -24.07 22.01 -36.80
C ARG A 303 -24.94 20.77 -36.61
N TYR A 304 -24.39 19.72 -36.02
CA TYR A 304 -25.06 18.46 -35.79
C TYR A 304 -25.11 18.18 -34.29
N GLY A 305 -26.20 17.52 -33.86
CA GLY A 305 -26.36 17.20 -32.45
C GLY A 305 -25.54 15.99 -32.00
N TYR A 306 -25.33 15.87 -30.69
CA TYR A 306 -24.79 14.67 -30.06
C TYR A 306 -25.85 13.95 -29.21
N ILE A 307 -25.62 12.68 -28.92
CA ILE A 307 -26.45 11.87 -28.01
C ILE A 307 -25.54 11.17 -26.99
N VAL A 308 -25.82 11.34 -25.71
CA VAL A 308 -25.19 10.57 -24.62
C VAL A 308 -26.23 9.78 -23.85
N THR A 309 -26.10 8.46 -23.80
CA THR A 309 -26.99 7.62 -23.00
C THR A 309 -26.23 6.82 -21.94
N VAL A 310 -26.80 6.77 -20.74
CA VAL A 310 -26.32 5.93 -19.64
C VAL A 310 -27.40 4.93 -19.29
N GLU A 311 -27.09 3.65 -19.48
CA GLU A 311 -28.04 2.56 -19.27
C GLU A 311 -27.50 1.56 -18.27
N THR A 312 -28.34 1.09 -17.36
CA THR A 312 -28.00 -0.07 -16.52
C THR A 312 -28.51 -1.34 -17.20
N LYS A 313 -27.63 -2.30 -17.49
CA LYS A 313 -27.97 -3.58 -18.12
C LYS A 313 -27.18 -4.72 -17.50
N ASN A 314 -27.87 -5.78 -17.07
CA ASN A 314 -27.27 -7.01 -16.55
C ASN A 314 -26.20 -6.76 -15.46
N ASN A 315 -26.49 -5.85 -14.53
CA ASN A 315 -25.55 -5.47 -13.46
C ASN A 315 -24.25 -4.82 -13.97
N ASN A 316 -24.29 -4.22 -15.16
CA ASN A 316 -23.26 -3.33 -15.69
C ASN A 316 -23.91 -1.98 -16.02
N VAL A 317 -23.12 -0.92 -16.01
CA VAL A 317 -23.51 0.37 -16.58
C VAL A 317 -22.88 0.51 -17.95
N VAL A 318 -23.69 0.87 -18.94
CA VAL A 318 -23.28 1.06 -20.31
C VAL A 318 -23.43 2.53 -20.67
N LEU A 319 -22.32 3.15 -21.06
CA LEU A 319 -22.28 4.52 -21.57
C LEU A 319 -22.16 4.47 -23.09
N HIS A 320 -23.13 5.05 -23.79
CA HIS A 320 -23.07 5.26 -25.23
C HIS A 320 -22.97 6.74 -25.54
N VAL A 321 -22.08 7.07 -26.47
CA VAL A 321 -21.88 8.44 -26.95
C VAL A 321 -21.84 8.41 -28.46
N THR A 322 -22.56 9.32 -29.11
CA THR A 322 -22.55 9.50 -30.55
C THR A 322 -22.56 10.97 -30.92
N ASP A 323 -21.66 11.38 -31.80
CA ASP A 323 -21.55 12.73 -32.34
C ASP A 323 -21.09 12.69 -33.81
N VAL A 324 -21.08 13.85 -34.46
CA VAL A 324 -20.61 14.04 -35.85
C VAL A 324 -19.31 14.82 -35.82
N ILE A 325 -18.26 14.34 -36.49
CA ILE A 325 -16.94 14.97 -36.46
C ILE A 325 -16.89 16.19 -37.39
N HIS A 326 -16.29 17.31 -36.92
CA HIS A 326 -16.23 18.61 -37.62
C HIS A 326 -15.70 18.55 -39.06
N THR A 327 -14.61 17.81 -39.34
CA THR A 327 -14.19 17.41 -40.71
C THR A 327 -12.93 16.53 -40.63
N LEU A 328 -12.80 15.50 -41.47
CA LEU A 328 -11.61 14.62 -41.53
C LEU A 328 -10.32 15.32 -42.00
N ALA A 329 -10.41 16.55 -42.52
CA ALA A 329 -9.32 17.26 -43.20
C ALA A 329 -8.44 18.15 -42.28
N GLU A 330 -8.82 18.33 -41.02
CA GLU A 330 -8.12 19.18 -40.04
C GLU A 330 -7.69 18.40 -38.79
N ARG A 331 -7.49 17.08 -38.91
CA ARG A 331 -6.69 16.37 -37.91
C ARG A 331 -5.22 16.73 -38.13
N ASP A 332 -4.71 17.68 -37.36
CA ASP A 332 -3.27 17.73 -37.14
C ASP A 332 -2.82 16.36 -36.59
N GLU A 333 -1.79 15.74 -37.16
CA GLU A 333 -1.23 14.45 -36.71
C GLU A 333 -0.83 14.44 -35.21
N HIS A 334 -0.71 15.62 -34.60
CA HIS A 334 -0.49 15.80 -33.17
C HIS A 334 -1.74 15.60 -32.31
N ASP A 335 -2.93 15.95 -32.81
CA ASP A 335 -4.17 15.93 -32.03
C ASP A 335 -4.76 14.52 -31.93
N ASP A 336 -4.50 13.69 -32.95
CA ASP A 336 -4.88 12.27 -32.93
C ASP A 336 -4.21 11.54 -31.76
N LYS A 337 -2.98 11.88 -31.37
CA LYS A 337 -2.31 11.24 -30.21
C LYS A 337 -2.96 11.59 -28.86
N ASN A 338 -3.55 12.78 -28.73
CA ASN A 338 -4.17 13.25 -27.48
C ASN A 338 -5.59 12.68 -27.28
N VAL A 339 -6.40 12.58 -28.35
CA VAL A 339 -7.71 11.88 -28.32
C VAL A 339 -7.54 10.45 -27.80
N HIS A 340 -6.48 9.79 -28.29
CA HIS A 340 -6.24 8.40 -27.98
C HIS A 340 -5.69 8.19 -26.57
N SER A 341 -4.96 9.14 -25.96
CA SER A 341 -4.35 8.86 -24.65
C SER A 341 -5.37 8.76 -23.50
N GLY A 342 -6.40 9.62 -23.51
CA GLY A 342 -7.44 9.63 -22.48
C GLY A 342 -8.32 8.39 -22.53
N LEU A 343 -8.89 8.09 -23.71
CA LEU A 343 -9.72 6.90 -23.90
C LEU A 343 -8.94 5.59 -23.81
N GLU A 344 -7.67 5.55 -24.23
CA GLU A 344 -6.82 4.36 -24.07
C GLU A 344 -6.52 4.06 -22.60
N ARG A 345 -6.37 5.09 -21.75
CA ARG A 345 -6.29 4.92 -20.30
C ARG A 345 -7.57 4.27 -19.75
N TYR A 346 -8.75 4.77 -20.12
CA TYR A 346 -10.01 4.19 -19.67
C TYR A 346 -10.26 2.79 -20.25
N ARG A 347 -9.80 2.50 -21.47
CA ARG A 347 -9.83 1.16 -22.05
C ARG A 347 -9.06 0.16 -21.20
N ARG A 348 -7.84 0.51 -20.76
CA ARG A 348 -7.03 -0.35 -19.88
C ARG A 348 -7.66 -0.53 -18.51
N LEU A 349 -8.07 0.58 -17.88
CA LEU A 349 -8.72 0.54 -16.58
C LEU A 349 -9.98 -0.33 -16.62
N LEU A 350 -10.86 -0.15 -17.61
CA LEU A 350 -12.05 -0.99 -17.74
C LEU A 350 -11.70 -2.45 -17.97
N SER A 351 -10.72 -2.75 -18.82
CA SER A 351 -10.27 -4.13 -19.04
C SER A 351 -9.77 -4.81 -17.76
N ASP A 352 -9.07 -4.08 -16.89
CA ASP A 352 -8.57 -4.59 -15.60
C ASP A 352 -9.71 -4.96 -14.63
N TYR A 353 -10.86 -4.28 -14.75
CA TYR A 353 -12.06 -4.53 -13.95
C TYR A 353 -13.10 -5.43 -14.65
N GLY A 354 -12.77 -6.02 -15.82
CA GLY A 354 -13.69 -6.90 -16.57
C GLY A 354 -14.72 -6.16 -17.44
N GLY A 355 -14.57 -4.85 -17.58
CA GLY A 355 -15.32 -4.01 -18.50
C GLY A 355 -14.71 -3.95 -19.90
N SER A 356 -15.29 -3.11 -20.76
CA SER A 356 -14.76 -2.90 -22.11
C SER A 356 -15.06 -1.50 -22.63
N LEU A 357 -14.20 -0.98 -23.50
CA LEU A 357 -14.40 0.30 -24.18
C LEU A 357 -14.16 0.13 -25.68
N THR A 358 -15.21 0.30 -26.47
CA THR A 358 -15.16 0.27 -27.93
C THR A 358 -15.40 1.66 -28.50
N VAL A 359 -14.61 2.02 -29.51
CA VAL A 359 -14.74 3.26 -30.26
C VAL A 359 -14.80 2.87 -31.73
N SER A 360 -15.76 3.43 -32.44
CA SER A 360 -15.95 3.19 -33.88
C SER A 360 -16.26 4.49 -34.59
N VAL A 361 -15.82 4.60 -35.84
CA VAL A 361 -16.13 5.72 -36.71
C VAL A 361 -16.80 5.16 -37.95
N ASP A 362 -18.00 5.66 -38.25
CA ASP A 362 -18.84 5.23 -39.36
C ASP A 362 -19.20 6.45 -40.21
N GLY A 363 -18.44 6.66 -41.30
CA GLY A 363 -18.50 7.88 -42.08
C GLY A 363 -18.03 9.10 -41.26
N ARG A 364 -18.95 9.99 -40.92
CA ARG A 364 -18.70 11.15 -40.04
C ARG A 364 -19.19 10.95 -38.60
N TYR A 365 -19.85 9.84 -38.32
CA TYR A 365 -20.36 9.55 -36.98
C TYR A 365 -19.26 8.89 -36.16
N TRP A 366 -18.91 9.52 -35.04
CA TRP A 366 -18.12 8.88 -34.02
C TRP A 366 -19.05 8.23 -33.00
N ARG A 367 -18.74 7.00 -32.59
CA ARG A 367 -19.51 6.26 -31.59
C ARG A 367 -18.57 5.65 -30.58
N MET A 368 -18.89 5.83 -29.30
CA MET A 368 -18.23 5.15 -28.19
C MET A 368 -19.25 4.35 -27.38
N SER A 369 -18.82 3.16 -26.96
CA SER A 369 -19.57 2.30 -26.04
C SER A 369 -18.63 1.81 -24.94
N ALA A 370 -18.94 2.16 -23.69
CA ALA A 370 -18.21 1.69 -22.51
C ALA A 370 -19.11 0.80 -21.67
N VAL A 371 -18.60 -0.37 -21.27
CA VAL A 371 -19.25 -1.28 -20.32
C VAL A 371 -18.47 -1.24 -19.01
N ILE A 372 -19.12 -0.75 -17.96
CA ILE A 372 -18.57 -0.54 -16.61
C ILE A 372 -19.21 -1.55 -15.65
N PRO A 373 -18.44 -2.51 -15.12
CA PRO A 373 -18.95 -3.48 -14.14
C PRO A 373 -19.26 -2.84 -12.80
N THR A 374 -20.38 -3.20 -12.19
CA THR A 374 -20.82 -2.59 -10.91
C THR A 374 -20.38 -3.38 -9.67
N MET A 375 -19.73 -4.54 -9.85
CA MET A 375 -19.17 -5.40 -8.80
C MET A 375 -17.68 -5.66 -8.99
#